data_AF-A0A376F8V0-F1
#
_entry.id   AF-A0A376F8V0-F1
#
_cell.length_a   1.000
_cell.length_b   1.000
_cell.length_c   1.000
_cell.angle_alpha   90.00
_cell.angle_beta   90.00
_cell.angle_gamma   90.00
#
_symmetry.space_group_name_H-M   'P 1'
#
loop_
_entity.id
_entity.type
_entity.pdbx_description
1 polymer ?
#
loop_
_entity_poly.entity_id
_entity_poly.type
_entity_poly.pdbx_seq_one_letter_code
_entity_poly.pdbx_strand_id
1 'polypeptide(L)' 'MLGKELTLPQVVWSRLNTAWAIFFILCGLANIYIAFWLPQDIWVNFKVFGLTALTLIFTLLSGVYIYRHMPQDDNH' A
#
# COMPACT_ATOMS: atom_id res chain seq x y z
N MET A 1 4.54 25.45 11.99
CA MET A 1 5.58 25.09 10.98
C MET A 1 5.41 23.67 10.41
N LEU A 2 4.17 23.18 10.31
CA LEU A 2 3.78 22.04 9.45
C LEU A 2 2.50 22.41 8.66
N GLY A 3 2.26 23.72 8.51
CA GLY A 3 1.02 24.32 8.00
C GLY A 3 0.98 24.44 6.47
N LYS A 4 1.43 23.40 5.79
CA LYS A 4 0.93 23.07 4.47
C LYS A 4 0.53 21.61 4.55
N GLU A 5 -0.38 21.36 5.50
CA GLU A 5 -1.02 20.07 5.64
C GLU A 5 -1.44 19.68 4.23
N LEU A 6 -0.97 18.55 3.75
CA LEU A 6 -1.47 17.95 2.54
C LEU A 6 -2.98 17.82 2.74
N THR A 7 -3.75 18.83 2.32
CA THR A 7 -5.21 18.87 2.33
C THR A 7 -5.68 17.95 1.21
N LEU A 8 -5.27 16.69 1.31
CA LEU A 8 -5.74 15.62 0.49
C LEU A 8 -7.22 15.43 0.83
N PRO A 9 -8.10 15.40 -0.18
CA PRO A 9 -9.52 15.18 0.04
C PRO A 9 -9.72 13.93 0.89
N GLN A 10 -10.59 13.99 1.90
CA GLN A 10 -10.86 12.84 2.77
C GLN A 10 -11.24 11.57 2.01
N VAL A 11 -11.84 11.72 0.82
CA VAL A 11 -12.12 10.63 -0.12
C VAL A 11 -10.85 9.86 -0.52
N VAL A 12 -9.75 10.56 -0.82
CA VAL A 12 -8.48 9.92 -1.22
C VAL A 12 -7.87 9.19 -0.04
N TRP A 13 -7.89 9.79 1.15
CA TRP A 13 -7.43 9.16 2.39
C TRP A 13 -8.22 7.88 2.73
N SER A 14 -9.55 7.94 2.64
CA SER A 14 -10.41 6.78 2.87
C SER A 14 -10.13 5.66 1.87
N ARG A 15 -9.99 5.98 0.57
CA ARG A 15 -9.64 5.00 -0.47
C ARG A 15 -8.29 4.35 -0.24
N LEU A 16 -7.27 5.14 0.13
CA LEU A 16 -5.95 4.61 0.45
C LEU A 16 -6.00 3.68 1.66
N ASN A 17 -6.69 4.08 2.73
CA ASN A 17 -6.83 3.26 3.92
C ASN A 17 -7.52 1.92 3.60
N THR A 18 -8.61 1.94 2.82
CA THR A 18 -9.26 0.72 2.33
C THR A 18 -8.33 -0.13 1.46
N ALA A 19 -7.56 0.49 0.57
CA ALA A 19 -6.60 -0.22 -0.27
C ALA A 19 -5.49 -0.89 0.57
N TRP A 20 -4.96 -0.20 1.59
CA TRP A 20 -4.00 -0.75 2.55
C TRP A 20 -4.61 -1.90 3.36
N ALA A 21 -5.86 -1.77 3.81
CA ALA A 21 -6.55 -2.86 4.51
C ALA A 21 -6.67 -4.11 3.62
N ILE A 22 -7.09 -3.95 2.37
CA ILE A 22 -7.17 -5.06 1.39
C ILE A 22 -5.78 -5.66 1.14
N PHE A 23 -4.76 -4.81 0.98
CA PHE A 23 -3.37 -5.26 0.78
C PHE A 23 -2.88 -6.13 1.94
N PHE A 24 -3.11 -5.71 3.20
CA PHE A 24 -2.72 -6.52 4.35
C PHE A 24 -3.48 -7.84 4.45
N ILE A 25 -4.78 -7.85 4.12
CA ILE A 25 -5.58 -9.08 4.08
C ILE A 25 -5.03 -10.04 3.02
N LEU A 26 -4.74 -9.55 1.81
CA LEU A 26 -4.16 -10.35 0.74
C LEU A 26 -2.77 -10.89 1.11
N CYS A 27 -1.92 -10.06 1.71
CA CYS A 27 -0.62 -10.49 2.24
C CYS A 27 -0.75 -11.57 3.32
N GLY A 28 -1.74 -11.46 4.21
CA GLY A 28 -2.06 -12.48 5.21
C GLY A 28 -2.50 -13.80 4.58
N LEU A 29 -3.42 -13.75 3.61
CA LEU A 29 -3.88 -14.94 2.88
C LEU A 29 -2.74 -15.59 2.10
N ALA A 30 -1.91 -14.80 1.41
CA ALA A 30 -0.73 -15.29 0.72
C ALA A 30 0.27 -15.92 1.70
N ASN A 31 0.47 -15.33 2.88
CA ASN A 31 1.34 -15.88 3.91
C ASN A 31 0.86 -17.26 4.38
N ILE A 32 -0.44 -17.41 4.66
CA ILE A 32 -1.05 -18.69 5.02
C ILE A 32 -0.85 -19.71 3.90
N TYR A 33 -1.19 -19.35 2.65
CA TYR A 33 -1.02 -20.24 1.52
C TYR A 33 0.42 -20.74 1.36
N ILE A 34 1.40 -19.83 1.44
CA ILE A 34 2.82 -20.16 1.30
C ILE A 34 3.31 -21.01 2.48
N ALA A 35 2.83 -20.74 3.69
CA ALA A 35 3.21 -21.51 4.86
C ALA A 35 2.75 -22.98 4.79
N PHE A 36 1.59 -23.27 4.17
CA PHE A 36 1.03 -24.62 4.11
C PHE A 36 1.40 -25.41 2.84
N TRP A 37 1.62 -24.75 1.71
CA TRP A 37 1.80 -25.42 0.41
C TRP A 37 3.20 -25.33 -0.17
N LEU A 38 4.05 -24.40 0.28
CA LEU A 38 5.36 -24.13 -0.31
C LEU A 38 6.53 -24.47 0.63
N PRO A 39 7.74 -24.70 0.10
CA PRO A 39 8.93 -25.00 0.89
C PRO A 39 9.34 -23.84 1.81
N GLN A 40 10.03 -24.16 2.91
CA GLN A 40 10.51 -23.18 3.89
C GLN A 40 11.38 -22.08 3.25
N ASP A 41 12.21 -22.40 2.26
CA ASP A 41 13.02 -21.42 1.55
C ASP A 41 12.18 -20.35 0.84
N ILE A 42 11.06 -20.74 0.26
CA ILE A 42 10.11 -19.80 -0.36
C ILE A 42 9.39 -18.99 0.72
N TRP A 43 9.00 -19.63 1.82
CA TRP A 43 8.33 -18.95 2.93
C TRP A 43 9.20 -17.86 3.58
N VAL A 44 10.48 -18.14 3.84
CA VAL A 44 11.42 -17.16 4.40
C VAL A 44 11.67 -16.01 3.41
N ASN A 45 11.92 -16.32 2.14
CA ASN A 45 12.13 -15.29 1.11
C ASN A 45 10.88 -14.42 0.89
N PHE A 46 9.69 -15.00 0.90
CA PHE A 46 8.44 -14.25 0.82
C PHE A 46 8.27 -13.31 2.01
N LYS A 47 8.57 -13.77 3.22
CA LYS A 47 8.42 -12.97 4.44
C LYS A 47 9.42 -11.81 4.50
N VAL A 48 10.67 -12.04 4.11
CA VAL A 48 11.76 -11.04 4.21
C VAL A 48 11.78 -10.10 3.01
N PHE A 49 11.78 -10.66 1.80
CA PHE A 49 11.92 -9.87 0.56
C PHE A 49 10.57 -9.62 -0.12
N GLY A 50 9.68 -10.64 -0.15
CA GLY A 50 8.38 -10.54 -0.79
C GLY A 50 7.52 -9.42 -0.19
N LEU A 51 7.24 -9.48 1.12
CA LEU A 51 6.45 -8.46 1.82
C LEU A 51 7.07 -7.07 1.71
N THR A 52 8.39 -6.97 1.83
CA THR A 52 9.11 -5.68 1.72
C THR A 52 8.97 -5.09 0.32
N ALA A 53 9.19 -5.88 -0.73
CA ALA A 53 9.04 -5.45 -2.12
C ALA A 53 7.58 -5.08 -2.44
N LEU A 54 6.62 -5.90 -2.02
CA LEU A 54 5.20 -5.62 -2.16
C LEU A 54 4.81 -4.32 -1.46
N THR A 55 5.30 -4.08 -0.24
CA THR A 55 5.01 -2.85 0.52
C THR A 55 5.62 -1.64 -0.16
N LEU A 56 6.84 -1.75 -0.70
CA LEU A 56 7.47 -0.66 -1.47
C LEU A 56 6.69 -0.34 -2.74
N ILE A 57 6.30 -1.35 -3.52
CA ILE A 57 5.47 -1.17 -4.72
C ILE A 57 4.14 -0.52 -4.34
N PHE A 58 3.49 -1.00 -3.29
CA PHE A 58 2.20 -0.47 -2.84
C PHE A 58 2.31 0.97 -2.32
N THR A 59 3.42 1.29 -1.65
CA THR A 59 3.73 2.65 -1.21
C THR A 59 3.96 3.58 -2.39
N LEU A 60 4.71 3.15 -3.40
CA LEU A 60 4.92 3.91 -4.64
C LEU A 60 3.59 4.11 -5.39
N LEU A 61 2.78 3.07 -5.52
CA LEU A 61 1.44 3.16 -6.11
C LEU A 61 0.54 4.11 -5.34
N SER A 62 0.57 4.07 -4.01
CA SER A 62 -0.17 5.00 -3.15
C SER A 62 0.30 6.44 -3.37
N GLY A 63 1.61 6.68 -3.46
CA GLY A 63 2.19 8.00 -3.74
C GLY A 63 1.82 8.53 -5.13
N VAL A 64 1.88 7.68 -6.16
CA VAL A 64 1.45 8.04 -7.52
C VAL A 64 -0.07 8.26 -7.58
N TYR A 65 -0.86 7.45 -6.89
CA TYR A 65 -2.31 7.60 -6.80
C TYR A 65 -2.70 8.92 -6.16
N ILE A 66 -2.04 9.27 -5.05
CA ILE A 66 -2.12 10.57 -4.39
C ILE A 66 -1.76 11.68 -5.38
N TYR A 67 -0.60 11.60 -6.04
CA TYR A 67 -0.14 12.62 -6.98
C TYR A 67 -1.12 12.83 -8.14
N ARG A 68 -1.74 11.76 -8.63
CA ARG A 68 -2.73 11.80 -9.72
C ARG A 68 -4.10 12.30 -9.29
N HIS A 69 -4.50 12.05 -8.04
CA HIS A 69 -5.79 12.47 -7.48
C HIS A 69 -5.70 13.72 -6.61
N MET A 70 -4.51 14.32 -6.48
CA MET A 70 -4.42 15.70 -6.04
C MET A 70 -5.16 16.52 -7.08
N PRO A 71 -6.27 17.19 -6.70
CA PRO A 71 -6.79 18.22 -7.57
C PRO A 71 -5.62 19.20 -7.80
N GLN A 72 -5.29 19.45 -9.06
CA GLN A 72 -4.75 20.75 -9.38
C GLN A 72 -5.80 21.71 -8.81
N ASP A 73 -5.41 22.55 -7.86
CA ASP A 73 -6.21 23.71 -7.50
C ASP A 73 -6.32 24.57 -8.77
N ASP A 74 -7.25 24.20 -9.64
CA ASP A 74 -7.91 25.07 -10.61
C ASP A 74 -8.87 25.92 -9.79
N ASN A 75 -8.32 26.85 -9.01
CA ASN A 75 -9.05 28.01 -8.53
C ASN A 75 -8.10 29.21 -8.58
N HIS A 76 -8.35 29.95 -9.66
CA HIS A 76 -8.09 31.36 -9.88
C HIS A 76 -8.19 32.23 -8.62
#